data_AF-A0A6N2TA76-F1
#
_entry.id   AF-A0A6N2TA76-F1
#
_cell.length_a   1.000
_cell.length_b   1.000
_cell.length_c   1.000
_cell.angle_alpha   90.00
_cell.angle_beta   90.00
_cell.angle_gamma   90.00
#
_symmetry.space_group_name_H-M   'P 1'
#
loop_
_entity.id
_entity.type
_entity.pdbx_description
1 polymer ?
#
loop_
_entity_poly.entity_id
_entity_poly.type
_entity_poly.pdbx_seq_one_letter_code
_entity_poly.pdbx_strand_id
1 'polypeptide(L)'
;MNHIERTLRRIGGNSTNAGYRYLAYALELLLEMEEFPFRKLINEIYSKVAEKFDTTPDAVTRSIARTVEDIWVHGDKIFLQEIAGRRLVEKPLPNELIYYLVTYLKEQENAAVLAK
;
A
#
# COMPACT_ATOMS: atom_id res chain seq x y z
N MET A 1 -0.86 4.26 16.77
CA MET A 1 -0.41 3.48 15.60
C MET A 1 -1.64 3.25 14.74
N ASN A 2 -1.70 3.89 13.56
CA ASN A 2 -2.90 3.79 12.72
C ASN A 2 -3.01 2.38 12.11
N HIS A 3 -4.16 2.03 11.54
CA HIS A 3 -4.40 0.68 11.00
C HIS A 3 -3.44 0.36 9.83
N ILE A 4 -3.08 1.35 9.03
CA ILE A 4 -2.16 1.26 7.90
C ILE A 4 -0.76 0.86 8.36
N GLU A 5 -0.19 1.54 9.35
CA GLU A 5 1.15 1.25 9.90
C GLU A 5 1.24 -0.18 10.44
N ARG A 6 0.18 -0.69 11.09
CA ARG A 6 0.14 -2.08 11.60
C ARG A 6 0.15 -3.09 10.46
N THR A 7 -0.67 -2.86 9.43
CA THR A 7 -0.72 -3.73 8.25
C THR A 7 0.61 -3.72 7.50
N LEU A 8 1.20 -2.54 7.27
CA LEU A 8 2.49 -2.40 6.58
C LEU A 8 3.65 -3.01 7.37
N ARG A 9 3.66 -2.87 8.70
CA ARG A 9 4.67 -3.52 9.56
C ARG A 9 4.55 -5.04 9.55
N ARG A 10 3.34 -5.58 9.42
CA ARG A 10 3.11 -7.03 9.39
C ARG A 10 3.44 -7.64 8.03
N ILE A 11 3.09 -6.96 6.93
CA ILE A 11 3.34 -7.44 5.58
C ILE A 11 4.79 -7.22 5.13
N GLY A 12 5.46 -6.22 5.69
CA GLY A 12 6.80 -5.81 5.26
C GLY A 12 7.93 -6.71 5.73
N GLY A 13 9.04 -6.71 4.99
CA GLY A 13 10.30 -7.28 5.46
C GLY A 13 11.08 -6.25 6.26
N ASN A 14 11.50 -5.17 5.60
CA ASN A 14 12.26 -4.06 6.17
C ASN A 14 11.40 -2.77 6.25
N SER A 15 10.45 -2.76 7.17
CA SER A 15 9.45 -1.68 7.32
C SER A 15 10.00 -0.28 7.65
N THR A 16 11.32 -0.14 7.84
CA THR A 16 12.01 1.13 8.13
C THR A 16 12.43 1.90 6.87
N ASN A 17 12.30 1.31 5.68
CA ASN A 17 12.65 1.97 4.42
C ASN A 17 11.68 3.13 4.10
N ALA A 18 12.19 4.21 3.52
CA ALA A 18 11.41 5.38 3.09
C ALA A 18 10.22 5.01 2.19
N GLY A 19 10.34 3.94 1.39
CA GLY A 19 9.25 3.45 0.56
C GLY A 19 8.02 2.98 1.32
N TYR A 20 8.14 2.53 2.57
CA TYR A 20 6.98 2.23 3.42
C TYR A 20 6.25 3.49 3.86
N ARG A 21 6.97 4.60 4.08
CA ARG A 21 6.35 5.89 4.40
C ARG A 21 5.58 6.46 3.21
N TYR A 22 6.14 6.32 2.01
CA TYR A 22 5.46 6.71 0.77
C TYR A 22 4.21 5.87 0.53
N LEU A 23 4.32 4.54 0.72
CA LEU A 23 3.19 3.63 0.60
C LEU A 23 2.11 3.94 1.65
N ALA A 24 2.48 4.18 2.90
CA ALA A 24 1.54 4.53 3.96
C ALA A 24 0.71 5.78 3.61
N TYR A 25 1.39 6.86 3.20
CA TYR A 25 0.71 8.09 2.83
C TYR A 25 -0.13 7.95 1.56
N ALA A 26 0.32 7.16 0.58
CA ALA A 26 -0.50 6.83 -0.59
C ALA A 26 -1.79 6.11 -0.20
N LEU A 27 -1.73 5.18 0.75
CA LEU A 27 -2.91 4.47 1.26
C LEU A 27 -3.86 5.40 2.02
N GLU A 28 -3.33 6.34 2.82
CA GLU A 28 -4.16 7.36 3.50
C GLU A 28 -4.99 8.16 2.49
N LEU A 29 -4.34 8.68 1.44
CA LEU A 29 -5.02 9.42 0.37
C LEU A 29 -6.09 8.57 -0.35
N LEU A 30 -5.83 7.28 -0.55
CA LEU A 30 -6.74 6.37 -1.27
C LEU A 30 -7.93 5.90 -0.41
N LEU A 31 -7.77 5.86 0.91
CA LEU A 31 -8.85 5.51 1.84
C LEU A 31 -9.91 6.62 1.92
N GLU A 32 -9.50 7.88 1.75
CA GLU A 32 -10.41 9.03 1.68
C GLU A 32 -11.20 9.11 0.37
N MET A 33 -10.82 8.33 -0.66
CA MET A 33 -11.50 8.32 -1.96
C MET A 33 -12.61 7.27 -1.98
N GLU A 34 -13.75 7.61 -2.58
CA GLU A 34 -14.84 6.64 -2.81
C GLU A 34 -14.38 5.51 -3.76
N GLU A 35 -13.76 5.88 -4.89
CA GLU A 35 -13.32 4.94 -5.92
C GLU A 35 -11.79 4.91 -6.09
N PHE A 36 -11.26 3.73 -6.43
CA PHE A 36 -9.83 3.55 -6.68
C PHE A 36 -9.42 4.12 -8.06
N PRO A 37 -8.46 5.07 -8.14
CA PRO A 37 -8.12 5.77 -9.37
C PRO A 37 -7.15 4.95 -10.26
N PHE A 38 -7.62 3.84 -10.84
CA PHE A 38 -6.79 2.92 -11.64
C PHE A 38 -5.95 3.59 -12.73
N ARG A 39 -6.50 4.60 -13.42
CA ARG A 39 -5.81 5.31 -14.53
C ARG A 39 -5.00 6.53 -14.09
N LYS A 40 -5.14 6.97 -12.84
CA LYS A 40 -4.57 8.23 -12.36
C LYS A 40 -3.69 8.08 -11.12
N LEU A 41 -3.38 6.85 -10.72
CA LEU A 41 -2.56 6.56 -9.55
C LEU A 41 -1.22 7.33 -9.56
N ILE A 42 -0.51 7.32 -10.68
CA ILE A 42 0.77 8.05 -10.81
C ILE A 42 0.54 9.57 -10.76
N ASN A 43 -0.39 10.08 -11.56
CA ASN A 43 -0.55 11.52 -11.73
C ASN A 43 -1.18 12.22 -10.52
N GLU A 44 -2.08 11.55 -9.79
CA GLU A 44 -2.80 12.13 -8.65
C GLU A 44 -2.21 11.70 -7.31
N ILE A 45 -1.86 10.43 -7.11
CA ILE A 45 -1.37 9.95 -5.81
C ILE A 45 0.14 10.13 -5.69
N TYR A 46 0.92 9.66 -6.66
CA TYR A 46 2.39 9.74 -6.53
C TYR A 46 2.89 11.19 -6.58
N SER A 47 2.22 12.08 -7.30
CA SER A 47 2.49 13.53 -7.26
C SER A 47 2.26 14.13 -5.88
N LYS A 48 1.14 13.80 -5.21
CA LYS A 48 0.85 14.27 -3.84
C LYS A 48 1.85 13.70 -2.82
N VAL A 49 2.24 12.44 -2.98
CA VAL A 49 3.29 11.82 -2.16
C VAL A 49 4.62 12.55 -2.38
N ALA A 50 4.97 12.84 -3.64
CA ALA A 50 6.20 13.55 -3.97
C ALA A 50 6.25 14.94 -3.33
N GLU A 51 5.15 15.69 -3.42
CA GLU A 51 4.99 17.00 -2.77
C GLU A 51 5.12 16.90 -1.24
N LYS A 52 4.46 15.92 -0.60
CA LYS A 52 4.48 15.74 0.85
C LYS A 52 5.87 15.45 1.41
N PHE A 53 6.70 14.71 0.66
CA PHE A 53 8.01 14.24 1.10
C PHE A 53 9.18 14.98 0.44
N ASP A 54 8.91 16.13 -0.21
CA ASP A 54 9.90 16.95 -0.90
C ASP A 54 10.80 16.11 -1.85
N THR A 55 10.13 15.36 -2.73
CA THR A 55 10.79 14.46 -3.70
C THR A 55 10.12 14.52 -5.07
N THR A 56 10.47 13.60 -5.98
CA THR A 56 9.91 13.53 -7.34
C THR A 56 8.99 12.33 -7.52
N PRO A 57 7.97 12.40 -8.40
CA PRO A 57 7.11 11.26 -8.71
C PRO A 57 7.88 10.02 -9.18
N ASP A 58 8.98 10.19 -9.91
CA ASP A 58 9.88 9.11 -10.33
C ASP A 58 10.61 8.45 -9.15
N ALA A 59 11.02 9.24 -8.15
CA ALA A 59 11.61 8.70 -6.92
C ALA A 59 10.56 7.92 -6.11
N VAL A 60 9.33 8.42 -6.00
CA VAL A 60 8.21 7.72 -5.37
C VAL A 60 7.94 6.39 -6.08
N THR A 61 7.83 6.39 -7.41
CA THR A 61 7.58 5.20 -8.22
C THR A 61 8.64 4.12 -7.98
N ARG A 62 9.92 4.50 -8.06
CA ARG A 62 11.04 3.57 -7.82
C ARG A 62 11.06 3.06 -6.39
N SER A 63 10.79 3.92 -5.42
CA SER A 63 10.76 3.56 -4.00
C SER A 63 9.63 2.57 -3.69
N ILE A 64 8.42 2.82 -4.20
CA ILE A 64 7.29 1.88 -4.05
C ILE A 64 7.59 0.54 -4.75
N ALA A 65 8.16 0.55 -5.95
CA ALA A 65 8.55 -0.69 -6.64
C ALA A 65 9.54 -1.52 -5.82
N ARG A 66 10.49 -0.87 -5.14
CA ARG A 66 11.41 -1.54 -4.20
C ARG A 66 10.71 -2.05 -2.95
N THR A 67 9.74 -1.31 -2.41
CA THR A 67 8.92 -1.78 -1.29
C THR A 67 8.14 -3.03 -1.65
N VAL A 68 7.58 -3.09 -2.86
CA VAL A 68 6.87 -4.27 -3.36
C VAL A 68 7.80 -5.47 -3.46
N GLU A 69 9.02 -5.26 -3.95
CA GLU A 69 10.07 -6.31 -3.98
C GLU A 69 10.41 -6.80 -2.56
N ASP A 70 10.63 -5.88 -1.63
CA ASP A 70 10.96 -6.22 -0.23
C ASP A 70 9.83 -7.03 0.44
N ILE A 71 8.56 -6.62 0.25
CA ILE A 71 7.39 -7.35 0.73
C ILE A 71 7.35 -8.76 0.12
N TRP A 72 7.63 -8.89 -1.17
CA TRP A 72 7.56 -10.18 -1.86
C TRP A 72 8.67 -11.15 -1.44
N VAL A 73 9.90 -10.65 -1.27
CA VAL A 73 11.08 -11.48 -0.99
C VAL A 73 11.21 -11.76 0.51
N HIS A 74 10.96 -10.75 1.35
CA HIS A 74 11.28 -10.78 2.78
C HIS A 74 10.05 -10.64 3.69
N GLY A 75 8.89 -10.29 3.16
CA GLY A 75 7.66 -10.11 3.94
C GLY A 75 6.91 -11.39 4.27
N ASP A 76 5.81 -11.24 4.99
CA ASP A 76 4.89 -12.33 5.32
C ASP A 76 4.04 -12.71 4.10
N LYS A 77 4.47 -13.75 3.37
CA LYS A 77 3.76 -14.26 2.19
C LYS A 77 2.38 -14.81 2.50
N ILE A 78 2.12 -15.32 3.70
CA ILE A 78 0.80 -15.83 4.07
C ILE A 78 -0.15 -14.65 4.22
N PHE A 79 0.28 -13.63 4.97
CA PHE A 79 -0.52 -12.43 5.18
C PHE A 79 -0.70 -11.61 3.90
N LEU A 80 0.30 -11.55 3.02
CA LEU A 80 0.16 -10.92 1.69
C LEU A 80 -0.95 -11.57 0.85
N GLN A 81 -1.09 -12.89 0.91
CA GLN A 81 -2.15 -13.62 0.18
C GLN A 81 -3.52 -13.44 0.82
N GLU A 82 -3.57 -13.33 2.15
CA GLU A 82 -4.79 -12.95 2.89
C GLU A 82 -5.26 -11.56 2.44
N ILE A 83 -4.35 -10.57 2.41
CA ILE A 83 -4.64 -9.21 1.92
C ILE A 83 -5.08 -9.22 0.45
N ALA A 84 -4.48 -10.05 -0.39
CA ALA A 84 -4.85 -10.17 -1.79
C ALA A 84 -6.19 -10.92 -2.02
N GLY A 85 -6.73 -11.60 -0.99
CA GLY A 85 -7.91 -12.46 -1.10
C GLY A 85 -7.71 -13.67 -2.02
N ARG A 86 -6.46 -13.96 -2.43
CA ARG A 86 -6.13 -15.03 -3.38
C ARG A 86 -4.69 -15.50 -3.22
N ARG A 87 -4.43 -16.71 -3.71
CA ARG A 87 -3.05 -17.22 -3.84
C ARG A 87 -2.28 -16.38 -4.85
N LEU A 88 -1.10 -15.89 -4.45
CA LEU A 88 -0.19 -15.18 -5.35
C LEU A 88 0.92 -16.15 -5.78
N VAL A 89 0.99 -16.43 -7.08
CA VAL A 89 2.02 -17.28 -7.68
C VAL A 89 3.24 -16.49 -8.14
N GLU A 90 3.04 -15.19 -8.40
CA GLU A 90 4.06 -14.25 -8.83
C GLU A 90 3.99 -12.96 -8.03
N LYS A 91 5.06 -12.17 -8.11
CA LYS A 91 5.16 -10.89 -7.42
C LYS A 91 4.12 -9.92 -7.97
N PRO A 92 3.29 -9.29 -7.13
CA PRO A 92 2.33 -8.30 -7.60
C PRO A 92 3.04 -7.07 -8.20
N LEU A 93 2.35 -6.40 -9.11
CA LEU A 93 2.76 -5.08 -9.57
C LEU A 93 2.51 -4.03 -8.47
N PRO A 94 3.21 -2.88 -8.48
CA PRO A 94 3.01 -1.83 -7.48
C PRO A 94 1.54 -1.37 -7.34
N ASN A 95 0.84 -1.18 -8.46
CA ASN A 95 -0.57 -0.82 -8.48
C ASN A 95 -1.47 -1.93 -7.92
N GLU A 96 -1.19 -3.20 -8.21
CA GLU A 96 -1.94 -4.33 -7.67
C GLU A 96 -1.78 -4.44 -6.16
N LEU A 97 -0.54 -4.32 -5.66
CA LEU A 97 -0.27 -4.35 -4.23
C LEU A 97 -1.01 -3.22 -3.50
N ILE A 98 -0.95 -2.00 -4.04
CA ILE A 98 -1.68 -0.84 -3.49
C ILE A 98 -3.18 -1.13 -3.48
N TYR A 99 -3.73 -1.68 -4.57
CA TYR A 99 -5.15 -2.03 -4.65
C TYR A 99 -5.57 -3.08 -3.60
N TYR A 100 -4.77 -4.14 -3.41
CA TYR A 100 -5.05 -5.16 -2.40
C TYR A 100 -5.04 -4.56 -1.00
N LEU A 101 -4.03 -3.73 -0.70
CA LEU A 101 -3.91 -3.06 0.59
C LEU A 101 -5.09 -2.14 0.87
N VAL A 102 -5.49 -1.27 -0.07
CA VAL A 102 -6.63 -0.36 0.12
C VAL A 102 -7.92 -1.15 0.33
N THR A 103 -8.17 -2.17 -0.50
CA THR A 103 -9.38 -2.99 -0.40
C THR A 103 -9.46 -3.67 0.97
N TYR A 104 -8.37 -4.33 1.40
CA TYR A 104 -8.30 -4.97 2.71
C TYR A 104 -8.53 -3.98 3.86
N LEU A 105 -7.90 -2.80 3.81
CA LEU A 105 -8.04 -1.77 4.85
C LEU A 105 -9.49 -1.24 4.93
N LYS A 106 -10.15 -1.00 3.78
CA LYS A 106 -11.57 -0.59 3.73
C LYS A 106 -12.49 -1.66 4.31
N GLU A 107 -12.26 -2.93 3.99
CA GLU A 107 -13.05 -4.04 4.54
C GLU A 107 -12.92 -4.14 6.07
N GLN A 108 -11.71 -3.94 6.61
CA GLN A 108 -11.48 -3.93 8.05
C GLN A 108 -12.15 -2.74 8.75
N GLU A 109 -12.15 -1.55 8.14
CA GLU A 109 -12.87 -0.39 8.67
C GLU A 109 -14.38 -0.62 8.69
N ASN A 110 -14.95 -1.16 7.60
CA ASN A 110 -16.37 -1.48 7.51
C ASN A 110 -16.78 -2.54 8.54
N ALA A 111 -15.99 -3.60 8.71
CA ALA A 111 -16.23 -4.63 9.71
C ALA A 111 -16.19 -4.06 11.15
N ALA A 112 -15.28 -3.12 11.43
CA ALA A 112 -15.19 -2.47 12.72
C ALA A 112 -16.36 -1.51 13.01
N VAL A 113 -16.97 -0.92 11.98
CA VAL A 113 -18.19 -0.10 12.11
C VAL A 113 -19.42 -0.97 12.39
N LEU A 114 -19.55 -2.11 11.71
CA LEU A 114 -20.69 -3.03 11.90
C LEU A 114 -20.65 -3.79 13.24
N ALA A 115 -19.46 -3.90 13.85
CA ALA A 115 -19.28 -4.55 15.16
C ALA A 115 -19.51 -3.60 16.36
N LYS A 116 -19.83 -2.32 16.11
CA LYS A 116 -20.18 -1.31 17.11
C LYS A 116 -21.69 -1.09 17.14
#